data_AF-A0AAU5S7X9-F1
#
_entry.id   AF-A0AAU5S7X9-F1
#
_cell.length_a   1.000
_cell.length_b   1.000
_cell.length_c   1.000
_cell.angle_alpha   90.00
_cell.angle_beta   90.00
_cell.angle_gamma   90.00
#
_symmetry.space_group_name_H-M   'P 1'
#
loop_
_entity.id
_entity.type
_entity.pdbx_description
1 polymer ?
#
loop_
_entity_poly.entity_id
_entity_poly.type
_entity_poly.pdbx_seq_one_letter_code
_entity_poly.pdbx_strand_id
1 'polypeptide(L)'
;MAAVAGLVAVCVAAVVVAVVLHSRKNSDDDAGRTPPPLGGHPADVQRLHVVAQGNPSSPTGYGKRADGTEVELGVQNTGKQPAPGRAILMIRDGSDTSVPAKVQVVRTGQTVTALGVEVKVLKIWQMPNPDHNAIDVQVDPAAT
;
A
#
# COMPACT_ATOMS: atom_id res chain seq x y z
N MET A 1 -6.26 47.66 -31.46
CA MET A 1 -6.01 46.70 -30.35
C MET A 1 -7.34 46.10 -29.94
N ALA A 2 -7.60 44.83 -30.26
CA ALA A 2 -8.57 43.94 -29.60
C ALA A 2 -8.73 42.68 -30.45
N ALA A 3 -8.09 41.58 -30.06
CA ALA A 3 -8.50 40.20 -30.36
C ALA A 3 -7.55 39.20 -29.67
N VAL A 4 -7.35 39.33 -28.36
CA VAL A 4 -6.70 38.29 -27.54
C VAL A 4 -7.61 38.03 -26.34
N ALA A 5 -8.81 37.51 -26.60
CA ALA A 5 -9.74 37.12 -25.55
C ALA A 5 -10.47 35.79 -25.83
N GLY A 6 -10.26 35.17 -26.99
CA GLY A 6 -10.98 33.95 -27.38
C GLY A 6 -10.30 32.63 -27.00
N LEU A 7 -8.99 32.62 -26.75
CA LEU A 7 -8.25 31.35 -26.59
C LEU A 7 -8.24 30.81 -25.15
N VAL A 8 -8.44 31.67 -24.14
CA VAL A 8 -8.32 31.26 -22.73
C VAL A 8 -9.58 30.52 -22.25
N ALA A 9 -10.76 30.89 -22.77
CA ALA A 9 -12.02 30.28 -22.35
C ALA A 9 -12.17 28.81 -22.77
N VAL A 10 -11.60 28.42 -23.93
CA VAL A 10 -11.67 27.04 -24.44
C VAL A 10 -10.76 26.10 -23.63
N CYS A 11 -9.58 26.57 -23.23
CA CYS A 11 -8.67 25.78 -22.39
C CYS A 11 -9.26 25.51 -21.01
N VAL A 12 -9.93 26.50 -20.39
CA VAL A 12 -10.54 26.30 -19.07
C VAL A 12 -11.74 25.35 -19.14
N ALA A 13 -12.59 25.45 -20.17
CA ALA A 13 -13.72 24.53 -20.34
C ALA A 13 -13.25 23.09 -20.56
N ALA A 14 -12.21 22.86 -21.37
CA ALA A 14 -11.66 21.51 -21.61
C ALA A 14 -11.02 20.92 -20.34
N VAL A 15 -10.29 21.73 -19.56
CA VAL A 15 -9.70 21.28 -18.28
C VAL A 15 -10.78 21.00 -17.24
N VAL A 16 -11.82 21.84 -17.14
CA VAL A 16 -12.93 21.59 -16.20
C VAL A 16 -13.73 20.35 -16.60
N VAL A 17 -13.97 20.11 -17.89
CA VAL A 17 -14.64 18.87 -18.35
C VAL A 17 -13.75 17.64 -18.12
N ALA A 18 -12.43 17.72 -18.32
CA ALA A 18 -11.51 16.63 -18.02
C ALA A 18 -11.41 16.32 -16.51
N VAL A 19 -11.43 17.35 -15.66
CA VAL A 19 -11.43 17.21 -14.19
C VAL A 19 -12.76 16.68 -13.68
N VAL A 20 -13.89 17.11 -14.26
CA VAL A 20 -15.23 16.64 -13.89
C VAL A 20 -15.48 15.21 -14.40
N LEU A 21 -14.97 14.83 -15.57
CA LEU A 21 -15.06 13.44 -16.06
C LEU A 21 -14.12 12.49 -15.29
N HIS A 22 -12.95 12.95 -14.84
CA HIS A 22 -12.10 12.15 -13.93
C HIS A 22 -12.66 12.07 -12.49
N SER A 23 -13.51 13.02 -12.09
CA SER A 23 -14.11 13.06 -10.75
C SER A 23 -15.47 12.33 -10.68
N ARG A 24 -16.08 11.95 -11.82
CA ARG A 24 -17.36 11.23 -11.89
C ARG A 24 -17.21 9.75 -12.28
N LYS A 25 -16.23 9.06 -11.71
CA LYS A 25 -16.28 7.60 -11.59
C LYS A 25 -16.18 7.14 -10.13
N ASN A 26 -16.88 7.86 -9.26
CA ASN A 26 -17.50 7.24 -8.08
C ASN A 26 -18.79 6.58 -8.57
N SER A 27 -18.68 5.38 -9.14
CA SER A 27 -19.84 4.54 -9.43
C SER A 27 -19.98 3.54 -8.31
N ASP A 28 -21.06 3.71 -7.55
CA ASP A 28 -21.56 2.94 -6.42
C ASP A 28 -21.96 1.48 -6.75
N ASP A 29 -21.08 0.73 -7.42
CA ASP A 29 -21.26 -0.71 -7.70
C ASP A 29 -20.09 -1.51 -7.11
N ASP A 30 -19.96 -1.47 -5.78
CA ASP A 30 -18.67 -1.74 -5.14
C ASP A 30 -18.72 -2.73 -3.97
N ALA A 31 -19.72 -3.61 -3.93
CA ALA A 31 -19.86 -4.60 -2.87
C ALA A 31 -18.81 -5.75 -2.92
N GLY A 32 -17.70 -5.58 -3.65
CA GLY A 32 -16.68 -6.63 -3.83
C GLY A 32 -15.39 -6.23 -4.57
N ARG A 33 -15.04 -4.94 -4.72
CA ARG A 33 -13.76 -4.62 -5.38
C ARG A 33 -12.59 -5.11 -4.55
N THR A 34 -11.68 -5.82 -5.20
CA THR A 34 -10.32 -6.11 -4.75
C THR A 34 -9.39 -4.97 -5.16
N PRO A 35 -8.23 -4.78 -4.50
CA PRO A 35 -7.24 -3.80 -4.93
C PRO A 35 -6.83 -4.03 -6.39
N PRO A 36 -6.62 -2.97 -7.20
CA PRO A 36 -6.24 -3.12 -8.61
C PRO A 36 -4.96 -3.95 -8.73
N PRO A 37 -4.82 -4.90 -9.68
CA PRO A 37 -3.63 -5.73 -9.80
C PRO A 37 -2.33 -4.92 -9.75
N LEU A 38 -1.26 -5.46 -9.16
CA LEU A 38 0.05 -4.80 -9.11
C LEU A 38 0.56 -4.43 -10.52
N GLY A 39 0.14 -5.15 -11.57
CA GLY A 39 0.53 -4.81 -12.94
C GLY A 39 2.05 -4.92 -13.13
N GLY A 40 2.65 -3.99 -13.87
CA GLY A 40 4.07 -3.98 -14.22
C GLY A 40 5.00 -3.38 -13.15
N HIS A 41 4.67 -3.53 -11.86
CA HIS A 41 5.58 -3.08 -10.80
C HIS A 41 6.90 -3.89 -10.79
N PRO A 42 8.00 -3.29 -10.29
CA PRO A 42 9.25 -3.99 -10.03
C PRO A 42 9.08 -5.24 -9.13
N ALA A 43 9.98 -6.23 -9.25
CA ALA A 43 9.86 -7.53 -8.58
C ALA A 43 10.01 -7.49 -7.04
N ASP A 44 10.63 -6.44 -6.53
CA ASP A 44 10.76 -6.08 -5.11
C ASP A 44 9.48 -5.44 -4.53
N VAL A 45 8.50 -5.13 -5.38
CA VAL A 45 7.20 -4.64 -4.95
C VAL A 45 6.24 -5.81 -4.75
N GLN A 46 5.65 -5.87 -3.56
CA GLN A 46 4.75 -6.94 -3.14
C GLN A 46 3.45 -6.35 -2.59
N ARG A 47 2.35 -7.06 -2.81
CA ARG A 47 1.07 -6.79 -2.18
C ARG A 47 0.85 -7.77 -1.05
N LEU A 48 0.70 -7.24 0.15
CA LEU A 48 0.42 -8.01 1.35
C LEU A 48 -1.06 -7.86 1.70
N HIS A 49 -1.75 -8.97 1.93
CA HIS A 49 -3.12 -8.96 2.40
C HIS A 49 -3.20 -8.54 3.88
N VAL A 50 -4.16 -7.68 4.22
CA VAL A 50 -4.38 -7.26 5.61
C VAL A 50 -5.29 -8.27 6.30
N VAL A 51 -4.82 -8.91 7.36
CA VAL A 51 -5.64 -9.83 8.15
C VAL A 51 -6.57 -9.05 9.07
N ALA A 52 -7.88 -9.29 8.96
CA ALA A 52 -8.92 -8.48 9.59
C ALA A 52 -9.05 -8.65 11.12
N GLN A 53 -8.66 -9.80 11.70
CA GLN A 53 -8.98 -10.16 13.09
C GLN A 53 -7.82 -10.64 13.98
N GLY A 54 -6.57 -10.60 13.54
CA GLY A 54 -5.48 -10.97 14.44
C GLY A 54 -4.15 -11.23 13.76
N ASN A 55 -3.15 -11.41 14.62
CA ASN A 55 -1.77 -11.72 14.30
C ASN A 55 -1.71 -12.73 13.14
N PRO A 56 -1.12 -12.40 11.98
CA PRO A 56 -1.08 -13.31 10.85
C PRO A 56 -0.31 -14.56 11.29
N SER A 57 -1.04 -15.67 11.45
CA SER A 57 -0.49 -16.97 11.81
C SER A 57 0.51 -17.47 10.77
N SER A 58 0.39 -16.97 9.55
CA SER A 58 1.33 -17.17 8.45
C SER A 58 1.74 -15.82 7.85
N PRO A 59 2.98 -15.66 7.38
CA PRO A 59 3.41 -14.46 6.67
C PRO A 59 2.51 -14.16 5.45
N THR A 60 2.29 -12.87 5.21
CA THR A 60 1.53 -12.36 4.05
C THR A 60 2.46 -11.85 2.94
N GLY A 61 3.78 -11.91 3.16
CA GLY A 61 4.85 -11.70 2.18
C GLY A 61 6.23 -11.78 2.83
N TYR A 62 7.27 -11.47 2.07
CA TYR A 62 8.64 -11.78 2.45
C TYR A 62 9.63 -10.68 2.03
N GLY A 63 10.83 -10.70 2.58
CA GLY A 63 11.94 -9.84 2.15
C GLY A 63 13.26 -10.59 2.21
N LYS A 64 14.27 -10.10 1.49
CA LYS A 64 15.63 -10.65 1.55
C LYS A 64 16.56 -9.64 2.22
N ARG A 65 17.35 -10.13 3.18
CA ARG A 65 18.47 -9.39 3.78
C ARG A 65 19.67 -9.38 2.82
N ALA A 66 20.67 -8.56 3.12
CA ALA A 66 21.89 -8.44 2.32
C ALA A 66 22.71 -9.75 2.26
N ASP A 67 22.60 -10.60 3.29
CA ASP A 67 23.23 -11.92 3.35
C ASP A 67 22.43 -13.03 2.62
N GLY A 68 21.32 -12.67 1.98
CA GLY A 68 20.43 -13.58 1.26
C GLY A 68 19.42 -14.33 2.14
N THR A 69 19.46 -14.16 3.47
CA THR A 69 18.49 -14.75 4.38
C THR A 69 17.14 -14.03 4.30
N GLU A 70 16.06 -14.70 4.70
CA GLU A 70 14.70 -14.22 4.53
C GLU A 70 14.10 -13.61 5.81
N VAL A 71 13.33 -12.54 5.64
CA VAL A 71 12.41 -12.00 6.64
C VAL A 71 10.97 -12.24 6.22
N GLU A 72 10.12 -12.48 7.19
CA GLU A 72 8.68 -12.62 7.02
C GLU A 72 7.97 -11.30 7.31
N LEU A 73 7.00 -10.96 6.46
CA LEU A 73 6.15 -9.77 6.60
C LEU A 73 4.71 -10.19 6.87
N GLY A 74 4.08 -9.52 7.83
CA GLY A 74 2.69 -9.72 8.20
C GLY A 74 1.98 -8.39 8.35
N VAL A 75 0.73 -8.29 7.91
CA VAL A 75 -0.02 -7.02 7.99
C VAL A 75 -1.36 -7.22 8.66
N GLN A 76 -1.63 -6.37 9.64
CA GLN A 76 -2.84 -6.37 10.44
C GLN A 76 -3.53 -5.02 10.39
N ASN A 77 -4.82 -5.04 10.64
CA ASN A 77 -5.60 -3.83 10.73
C ASN A 77 -5.40 -3.13 12.09
N THR A 78 -5.47 -1.79 12.14
CA THR A 78 -5.27 -1.03 13.40
C THR A 78 -6.49 -1.05 14.34
N GLY A 79 -7.33 -2.09 14.31
CA GLY A 79 -8.53 -2.22 15.16
C GLY A 79 -9.74 -2.81 14.44
N LYS A 80 -10.92 -2.67 15.05
CA LYS A 80 -12.21 -3.20 14.54
C LYS A 80 -12.65 -2.57 13.20
N GLN A 81 -12.06 -1.44 12.80
CA GLN A 81 -12.29 -0.80 11.51
C GLN A 81 -10.97 -0.27 10.96
N PRO A 82 -10.69 -0.43 9.64
CA PRO A 82 -9.51 0.14 9.03
C PRO A 82 -9.59 1.66 9.10
N ALA A 83 -8.57 2.28 9.70
CA ALA A 83 -8.39 3.72 9.55
C ALA A 83 -7.74 3.95 8.18
N PRO A 84 -8.34 4.77 7.30
CA PRO A 84 -7.76 5.06 5.98
C PRO A 84 -6.31 5.51 6.11
N GLY A 85 -5.41 4.84 5.39
CA GLY A 85 -3.99 5.19 5.35
C GLY A 85 -3.14 4.76 6.55
N ARG A 86 -3.63 3.84 7.40
CA ARG A 86 -2.83 3.22 8.49
C ARG A 86 -2.94 1.70 8.46
N ALA A 87 -1.83 1.01 8.73
CA ALA A 87 -1.78 -0.44 8.88
C ALA A 87 -0.78 -0.81 9.99
N ILE A 88 -0.91 -1.99 10.58
CA ILE A 88 0.11 -2.56 11.47
C ILE A 88 0.98 -3.49 10.62
N LEU A 89 2.24 -3.13 10.42
CA LEU A 89 3.25 -3.98 9.80
C LEU A 89 3.99 -4.76 10.88
N MET A 90 4.14 -6.06 10.67
CA MET A 90 4.93 -6.96 11.48
C MET A 90 6.05 -7.55 10.63
N ILE A 91 7.27 -7.52 11.15
CA ILE A 91 8.48 -8.02 10.50
C ILE A 91 9.09 -9.07 11.43
N ARG A 92 9.21 -10.31 10.95
CA ARG A 92 9.69 -11.48 11.71
C ARG A 92 10.93 -12.07 11.04
N ASP A 93 11.78 -12.68 11.85
CA ASP A 93 12.80 -13.56 11.32
C ASP A 93 12.13 -14.89 10.93
N GLY A 94 12.17 -15.25 9.65
CA GLY A 94 11.58 -16.51 9.18
C GLY A 94 12.39 -17.74 9.60
N SER A 95 13.67 -17.55 9.96
CA SER A 95 14.57 -18.64 10.33
C SER A 95 14.64 -18.90 11.84
N ASP A 96 14.26 -17.91 12.66
CA ASP A 96 14.29 -18.00 14.12
C ASP A 96 13.05 -17.35 14.74
N THR A 97 12.06 -18.20 15.06
CA THR A 97 10.80 -17.77 15.68
C THR A 97 10.94 -17.43 17.16
N SER A 98 12.12 -17.59 17.77
CA SER A 98 12.37 -17.17 19.16
C SER A 98 12.59 -15.67 19.29
N VAL A 99 12.96 -14.99 18.19
CA VAL A 99 13.13 -13.55 18.15
C VAL A 99 11.76 -12.86 18.04
N PRO A 100 11.44 -11.91 18.93
CA PRO A 100 10.17 -11.21 18.88
C PRO A 100 10.04 -10.39 17.60
N ALA A 101 8.86 -10.48 16.98
CA ALA A 101 8.50 -9.70 15.81
C ALA A 101 8.65 -8.19 16.07
N LYS A 102 9.12 -7.45 15.06
CA LYS A 102 9.07 -5.99 15.06
C LYS A 102 7.72 -5.55 14.54
N VAL A 103 6.94 -4.88 15.39
CA VAL A 103 5.57 -4.44 15.08
C VAL A 103 5.54 -2.92 15.04
N GLN A 104 5.04 -2.35 13.96
CA GLN A 104 4.93 -0.90 13.79
C GLN A 104 3.64 -0.50 13.08
N VAL A 105 3.01 0.59 13.55
CA VAL A 105 1.95 1.24 12.80
C VAL A 105 2.59 2.06 11.69
N VAL A 106 2.23 1.76 10.45
CA VAL A 106 2.77 2.38 9.24
C VAL A 106 1.73 3.19 8.49
N ARG A 107 2.20 4.15 7.69
CA ARG A 107 1.41 4.97 6.78
C ARG A 107 1.97 4.90 5.37
N THR A 108 1.15 5.23 4.38
CA THR A 108 1.61 5.44 2.99
C THR A 108 2.78 6.42 2.95
N GLY A 109 3.85 6.06 2.24
CA GLY A 109 5.08 6.83 2.10
C GLY A 109 6.09 6.63 3.24
N GLN A 110 5.74 5.89 4.30
CA GLN A 110 6.66 5.59 5.39
C GLN A 110 7.63 4.48 5.00
N THR A 111 8.90 4.67 5.39
CA THR A 111 9.94 3.65 5.34
C THR A 111 10.20 3.11 6.75
N VAL A 112 10.32 1.80 6.89
CA VAL A 112 10.62 1.09 8.13
C VAL A 112 11.85 0.23 7.93
N THR A 113 12.88 0.42 8.77
CA THR A 113 14.08 -0.41 8.75
C THR A 113 14.07 -1.34 9.96
N ALA A 114 14.10 -2.65 9.73
CA ALA A 114 14.10 -3.65 10.79
C ALA A 114 14.68 -4.98 10.30
N LEU A 115 15.36 -5.71 11.18
CA LEU A 115 15.89 -7.06 10.90
C LEU A 115 16.71 -7.14 9.60
N GLY A 116 17.46 -6.09 9.25
CA GLY A 116 18.31 -6.07 8.05
C GLY A 116 17.57 -5.81 6.73
N VAL A 117 16.29 -5.40 6.77
CA VAL A 117 15.54 -4.94 5.60
C VAL A 117 15.01 -3.52 5.77
N GLU A 118 14.84 -2.83 4.65
CA GLU A 118 14.08 -1.61 4.50
C GLU A 118 12.74 -1.94 3.83
N VAL A 119 11.63 -1.58 4.47
CA VAL A 119 10.27 -1.76 3.96
C VAL A 119 9.66 -0.39 3.72
N LYS A 120 9.46 -0.04 2.45
CA LYS A 120 8.80 1.20 2.03
C LYS A 120 7.34 0.95 1.72
N VAL A 121 6.44 1.63 2.41
CA VAL A 121 5.00 1.53 2.18
C VAL A 121 4.60 2.40 1.00
N LEU A 122 4.19 1.78 -0.10
CA LEU A 122 3.80 2.46 -1.33
C LEU A 122 2.33 2.88 -1.31
N LYS A 123 1.45 1.99 -0.82
CA LYS A 123 0.01 2.22 -0.81
C LYS A 123 -0.67 1.36 0.24
N ILE A 124 -1.67 1.93 0.92
CA ILE A 124 -2.60 1.17 1.76
C ILE A 124 -3.98 1.21 1.08
N TRP A 125 -4.53 0.03 0.82
CA TRP A 125 -5.83 -0.18 0.19
C TRP A 125 -6.87 -0.51 1.26
N GLN A 126 -7.88 0.34 1.34
CA GLN A 126 -9.08 0.08 2.13
C GLN A 126 -10.23 -0.17 1.16
N MET A 127 -10.71 -1.41 1.13
CA MET A 127 -11.77 -1.84 0.21
C MET A 127 -13.12 -1.88 0.94
N PRO A 128 -14.25 -1.83 0.21
CA PRO A 128 -15.57 -1.98 0.80
C PRO A 128 -15.75 -3.31 1.56
N ASN A 129 -15.18 -4.40 1.03
CA ASN A 129 -15.00 -5.65 1.78
C ASN A 129 -13.63 -5.63 2.50
N PRO A 130 -13.59 -5.65 3.85
CA PRO A 130 -12.34 -5.59 4.60
C PRO A 130 -11.42 -6.79 4.38
N ASP A 131 -11.92 -7.93 3.93
CA ASP A 131 -11.10 -9.10 3.58
C ASP A 131 -10.25 -8.87 2.32
N HIS A 132 -10.52 -7.79 1.58
CA HIS A 132 -9.75 -7.36 0.42
C HIS A 132 -8.81 -6.20 0.73
N ASN A 133 -8.68 -5.78 1.98
CA ASN A 133 -7.69 -4.79 2.36
C ASN A 133 -6.28 -5.31 2.07
N ALA A 134 -5.41 -4.40 1.63
CA ALA A 134 -4.04 -4.74 1.27
C ALA A 134 -3.09 -3.58 1.52
N ILE A 135 -1.80 -3.88 1.52
CA ILE A 135 -0.72 -2.90 1.49
C ILE A 135 0.26 -3.27 0.39
N ASP A 136 0.64 -2.30 -0.43
CA ASP A 136 1.72 -2.45 -1.39
C ASP A 136 2.99 -1.92 -0.74
N VAL A 137 4.02 -2.74 -0.73
CA VAL A 137 5.32 -2.43 -0.15
C VAL A 137 6.43 -2.72 -1.15
N GLN A 138 7.50 -1.94 -1.06
CA GLN A 138 8.79 -2.29 -1.65
C GLN A 138 9.70 -2.76 -0.52
N VAL A 139 10.43 -3.85 -0.74
CA VAL A 139 11.31 -4.44 0.28
C VAL A 139 12.71 -4.59 -0.27
N ASP A 140 13.65 -3.91 0.37
CA ASP A 140 15.06 -3.89 -0.01
C ASP A 140 15.93 -4.36 1.16
N PRO A 141 17.12 -4.94 0.91
CA PRO A 141 18.13 -5.08 1.95
C PRO A 141 18.47 -3.73 2.56
N ALA A 142 18.53 -3.64 3.89
CA ALA A 142 18.99 -2.42 4.54
C ALA A 142 20.47 -2.17 4.21
N ALA A 143 20.83 -0.92 3.92
CA ALA A 143 22.22 -0.53 3.82
C ALA A 143 22.92 -0.74 5.16
N THR A 144 24.06 -1.44 5.15
CA THR A 144 24.95 -1.65 6.31
C THR A 144 25.71 -0.39 6.68
#